data_AF-A0A1N7FI36-F1
#
_entry.id   AF-A0A1N7FI36-F1
#
_cell.length_a   1.000
_cell.length_b   1.000
_cell.length_c   1.000
_cell.angle_alpha   90.00
_cell.angle_beta   90.00
_cell.angle_gamma   90.00
#
_symmetry.space_group_name_H-M   'P 1'
#
loop_
_entity.id
_entity.type
_entity.pdbx_description
1 polymer ?
#
loop_
_entity_poly.entity_id
_entity_poly.type
_entity_poly.pdbx_seq_one_letter_code
_entity_poly.pdbx_strand_id
1 'polypeptide(L)'
;MERRERLAKADLASRAGIETHDDTAYAVLGNVRAMESALDLADAPRIDVEDILTLHRKLFGGTRDERFGGQIRAEQNWVGGTGMSPCTADFVPPPPDRVHDLLEDLCAYISGDEHPALVQAAIAHAQFETIHPFVDGNGRTGRALIHLILKRRGLAPRVVPPISLVLASHADAYVSALTAYRYEGAADSRRAQEGIGPIRRGLISALTGFERALARHHPRVRSPTAHEAFVPRRLPPWAADEVRRVCPRCRAETGKGQGRLWQRTSPRPCGP
;
A
#
# COMPACT_ATOMS: atom_id res chain seq x y z
N MET A 1 -30.47 5.45 0.84
CA MET A 1 -30.45 6.93 0.69
C MET A 1 -29.65 7.58 1.81
N GLU A 2 -29.92 7.20 3.06
CA GLU A 2 -29.36 7.75 4.30
C GLU A 2 -27.81 7.85 4.38
N ARG A 3 -27.06 6.81 3.97
CA ARG A 3 -25.58 6.81 4.07
C ARG A 3 -24.89 7.84 3.16
N ARG A 4 -25.43 8.07 1.95
CA ARG A 4 -24.88 9.07 1.01
C ARG A 4 -25.15 10.49 1.50
N GLU A 5 -26.34 10.71 2.05
CA GLU A 5 -26.75 11.99 2.60
C GLU A 5 -25.91 12.36 3.84
N ARG A 6 -25.65 11.39 4.73
CA ARG A 6 -24.72 11.58 5.86
C ARG A 6 -23.33 12.00 5.41
N LEU A 7 -22.78 11.33 4.39
CA LEU A 7 -21.46 11.65 3.86
C LEU A 7 -21.42 13.05 3.23
N ALA A 8 -22.45 13.44 2.48
CA ALA A 8 -22.57 14.77 1.89
C ALA A 8 -22.70 15.86 2.96
N LYS A 9 -23.48 15.62 4.01
CA LYS A 9 -23.60 16.52 5.16
C LYS A 9 -22.26 16.70 5.87
N ALA A 10 -21.52 15.60 6.10
CA ALA A 10 -20.19 15.65 6.71
C ALA A 10 -19.16 16.41 5.84
N ASP A 11 -19.16 16.22 4.52
CA ASP A 11 -18.25 16.95 3.62
C ASP A 11 -18.55 18.46 3.63
N LEU A 12 -19.84 18.83 3.53
CA LEU A 12 -20.26 20.24 3.61
C LEU A 12 -19.89 20.87 4.95
N ALA A 13 -20.19 20.19 6.06
CA ALA A 13 -19.86 20.66 7.39
C ALA A 13 -18.35 20.86 7.57
N SER A 14 -17.54 19.90 7.10
CA SER A 14 -16.08 19.99 7.16
C SER A 14 -15.54 21.18 6.36
N ARG A 15 -16.08 21.45 5.15
CA ARG A 15 -15.68 22.61 4.35
C ARG A 15 -16.12 23.94 4.96
N ALA A 16 -17.22 23.93 5.71
CA ALA A 16 -17.76 25.10 6.40
C ALA A 16 -17.16 25.31 7.80
N GLY A 17 -16.26 24.44 8.28
CA GLY A 17 -15.71 24.50 9.63
C GLY A 17 -16.74 24.21 10.73
N ILE A 18 -17.80 23.47 10.42
CA ILE A 18 -18.89 23.11 11.34
C ILE A 18 -18.60 21.72 11.92
N GLU A 19 -18.50 21.62 13.24
CA GLU A 19 -18.34 20.34 13.93
C GLU A 19 -19.61 19.48 13.82
N THR A 20 -19.43 18.20 13.48
CA THR A 20 -20.50 17.19 13.51
C THR A 20 -19.97 15.92 14.14
N HIS A 21 -20.83 15.11 14.77
CA HIS A 21 -20.42 13.90 15.51
C HIS A 21 -20.45 12.61 14.67
N ASP A 22 -20.40 12.68 13.34
CA ASP A 22 -20.43 11.48 12.49
C ASP A 22 -19.00 10.96 12.21
N ASP A 23 -18.39 10.32 13.21
CA ASP A 23 -17.03 9.77 13.12
C ASP A 23 -16.87 8.80 11.94
N THR A 24 -17.91 8.04 11.60
CA THR A 24 -17.86 7.10 10.46
C THR A 24 -17.80 7.85 9.14
N ALA A 25 -18.60 8.91 8.98
CA ALA A 25 -18.55 9.74 7.79
C ALA A 25 -17.20 10.44 7.66
N TYR A 26 -16.67 11.00 8.74
CA TYR A 26 -15.34 11.63 8.74
C TYR A 26 -14.21 10.63 8.47
N ALA A 27 -14.28 9.40 8.99
CA ALA A 27 -13.31 8.36 8.65
C ALA A 27 -13.35 8.01 7.15
N VAL A 28 -14.53 7.96 6.53
CA VAL A 28 -14.65 7.74 5.08
C VAL A 28 -14.08 8.94 4.31
N LEU A 29 -14.40 10.17 4.70
CA LEU A 29 -13.84 11.38 4.08
C LEU A 29 -12.32 11.47 4.24
N GLY A 30 -11.79 11.09 5.40
CA GLY A 30 -10.34 11.02 5.65
C GLY A 30 -9.65 10.04 4.71
N ASN A 31 -10.25 8.88 4.46
CA ASN A 31 -9.73 7.94 3.45
C ASN A 31 -9.72 8.53 2.04
N VAL A 32 -10.76 9.28 1.66
CA VAL A 32 -10.82 9.97 0.36
C VAL A 32 -9.71 11.03 0.26
N ARG A 33 -9.58 11.90 1.28
CA ARG A 33 -8.55 12.96 1.32
C ARG A 33 -7.14 12.41 1.28
N ALA A 34 -6.87 11.33 2.01
CA ALA A 34 -5.57 10.67 1.98
C ALA A 34 -5.29 10.06 0.60
N MET A 35 -6.32 9.48 -0.05
CA MET A 35 -6.17 8.96 -1.41
C MET A 35 -5.88 10.06 -2.43
N GLU A 36 -6.61 11.17 -2.39
CA GLU A 36 -6.39 12.34 -3.24
C GLU A 36 -4.96 12.88 -3.06
N SER A 37 -4.54 13.08 -1.81
CA SER A 37 -3.19 13.52 -1.50
C SER A 37 -2.11 12.54 -1.98
N ALA A 38 -2.38 11.22 -1.97
CA ALA A 38 -1.45 10.21 -2.49
C ALA A 38 -1.35 10.27 -4.02
N LEU A 39 -2.44 10.61 -4.70
CA LEU A 39 -2.45 10.82 -6.15
C LEU A 39 -1.74 12.12 -6.53
N ASP A 40 -1.86 13.18 -5.74
CA ASP A 40 -1.15 14.45 -5.99
C ASP A 40 0.36 14.29 -5.82
N LEU A 41 0.79 13.55 -4.79
CA LEU A 41 2.20 13.22 -4.55
C LEU A 41 2.84 12.35 -5.65
N ALA A 42 2.05 11.69 -6.49
CA ALA A 42 2.58 10.85 -7.56
C ALA A 42 3.48 11.63 -8.53
N ASP A 43 3.23 12.94 -8.67
CA ASP A 43 3.94 13.86 -9.57
C ASP A 43 5.17 14.51 -8.90
N ALA A 44 5.41 14.30 -7.60
CA ALA A 44 6.56 14.84 -6.88
C ALA A 44 7.88 14.21 -7.35
N PRO A 45 9.03 14.92 -7.34
CA PRO A 45 10.30 14.34 -7.80
C PRO A 45 10.78 13.19 -6.90
N ARG A 46 10.54 13.28 -5.60
CA ARG A 46 10.92 12.32 -4.55
C ARG A 46 9.80 12.26 -3.52
N ILE A 47 9.75 11.14 -2.80
CA ILE A 47 8.85 10.92 -1.67
C ILE A 47 9.69 10.92 -0.39
N ASP A 48 9.19 11.59 0.64
CA ASP A 48 9.83 11.81 1.92
C ASP A 48 9.02 11.14 3.05
N VAL A 49 9.60 11.02 4.25
CA VAL A 49 8.85 10.55 5.43
C VAL A 49 7.68 11.49 5.73
N GLU A 50 7.87 12.81 5.63
CA GLU A 50 6.82 13.81 5.87
C GLU A 50 5.63 13.67 4.91
N ASP A 51 5.85 13.18 3.68
CA ASP A 51 4.75 12.91 2.74
C ASP A 51 3.85 11.79 3.30
N ILE A 52 4.45 10.71 3.80
CA ILE A 52 3.71 9.62 4.45
C ILE A 52 2.99 10.13 5.71
N LEU A 53 3.63 10.97 6.52
CA LEU A 53 3.00 11.58 7.69
C LEU A 53 1.83 12.48 7.31
N THR A 54 1.95 13.23 6.21
CA THR A 54 0.88 14.09 5.69
C THR A 54 -0.30 13.26 5.19
N LEU A 55 -0.06 12.17 4.45
CA LEU A 55 -1.10 11.21 4.06
C LEU A 55 -1.83 10.65 5.27
N HIS A 56 -1.05 10.21 6.28
CA HIS A 56 -1.59 9.67 7.52
C HIS A 56 -2.43 10.71 8.27
N ARG A 57 -1.98 11.97 8.36
CA ARG A 57 -2.70 13.08 8.98
C ARG A 57 -4.07 13.31 8.35
N LYS A 58 -4.16 13.23 7.01
CA LYS A 58 -5.44 13.39 6.29
C LYS A 58 -6.47 12.32 6.65
N LEU A 59 -6.06 11.12 7.06
CA LEU A 59 -6.99 10.05 7.46
C LEU A 59 -7.82 10.40 8.70
N PHE A 60 -7.27 11.21 9.60
CA PHE A 60 -7.90 11.51 10.89
C PHE A 60 -8.54 12.90 10.96
N GLY A 61 -8.36 13.74 9.94
CA GLY A 61 -8.87 15.12 9.95
C GLY A 61 -10.39 15.18 10.15
N GLY A 62 -10.83 15.84 11.23
CA GLY A 62 -12.23 15.93 11.63
C GLY A 62 -12.80 14.69 12.33
N THR A 63 -11.98 13.69 12.64
CA THR A 63 -12.38 12.56 13.51
C THR A 63 -12.00 12.86 14.97
N ARG A 64 -12.65 12.22 15.94
CA ARG A 64 -12.25 12.28 17.37
C ARG A 64 -10.78 11.92 17.66
N ASP A 65 -10.14 11.23 16.71
CA ASP A 65 -8.81 10.66 16.80
C ASP A 65 -7.78 11.48 15.99
N GLU A 66 -8.12 12.72 15.61
CA GLU A 66 -7.26 13.68 14.88
C GLU A 66 -5.86 13.84 15.50
N ARG A 67 -5.77 13.75 16.83
CA ARG A 67 -4.50 13.80 17.58
C ARG A 67 -3.50 12.69 17.22
N PHE A 68 -3.92 11.60 16.58
CA PHE A 68 -3.01 10.53 16.14
C PHE A 68 -2.48 10.73 14.72
N GLY A 69 -3.05 11.68 13.98
CA GLY A 69 -2.69 11.95 12.59
C GLY A 69 -1.23 12.39 12.44
N GLY A 70 -0.53 11.77 11.49
CA GLY A 70 0.84 12.13 11.11
C GLY A 70 1.93 11.90 12.18
N GLN A 71 1.69 11.05 13.17
CA GLN A 71 2.67 10.78 14.24
C GLN A 71 3.17 9.34 14.19
N ILE A 72 4.49 9.17 14.06
CA ILE A 72 5.16 7.88 14.26
C ILE A 72 4.96 7.44 15.71
N ARG A 73 4.67 6.16 15.93
CA ARG A 73 4.47 5.61 17.27
C ARG A 73 5.76 5.71 18.10
N ALA A 74 5.61 6.10 19.37
CA ALA A 74 6.70 6.06 20.35
C ALA A 74 6.76 4.71 21.10
N GLU A 75 5.68 3.94 21.06
CA GLU A 75 5.53 2.69 21.80
C GLU A 75 5.48 1.46 20.86
N GLN A 76 5.75 0.29 21.42
CA GLN A 76 5.72 -0.97 20.67
C GLN A 76 4.28 -1.39 20.38
N ASN A 77 3.98 -1.61 19.10
CA ASN A 77 2.71 -2.19 18.67
C ASN A 77 2.84 -3.70 18.45
N TRP A 78 1.70 -4.36 18.28
CA TRP A 78 1.59 -5.73 17.80
C TRP A 78 0.39 -5.89 16.88
N VAL A 79 0.45 -6.88 15.99
CA VAL A 79 -0.56 -7.14 14.96
C VAL A 79 -1.16 -8.52 15.18
N GLY A 80 -2.49 -8.60 15.20
CA GLY A 80 -3.21 -9.86 15.35
C GLY A 80 -3.16 -10.43 16.77
N GLY A 81 -3.65 -11.66 16.93
CA GLY A 81 -3.79 -12.31 18.23
C GLY A 81 -5.10 -12.01 18.97
N THR A 82 -5.34 -12.76 20.05
CA THR A 82 -6.56 -12.69 20.89
C THR A 82 -6.38 -11.88 22.18
N GLY A 83 -5.19 -11.32 22.42
CA GLY A 83 -4.83 -10.66 23.68
C GLY A 83 -4.26 -9.26 23.53
N MET A 84 -4.23 -8.53 24.65
CA MET A 84 -3.62 -7.20 24.79
C MET A 84 -2.10 -7.26 25.03
N SER A 85 -1.45 -8.36 24.63
CA SER A 85 -0.03 -8.64 24.93
C SER A 85 0.73 -9.09 23.68
N PRO A 86 2.00 -8.66 23.52
CA PRO A 86 2.89 -9.17 22.48
C PRO A 86 3.01 -10.71 22.48
N CYS A 87 2.86 -11.37 23.62
CA CYS A 87 3.03 -12.82 23.75
C CYS A 87 1.99 -13.64 22.97
N THR A 88 0.84 -13.04 22.65
CA THR A 88 -0.23 -13.68 21.87
C THR A 88 -0.37 -13.10 20.48
N ALA A 89 0.52 -12.21 20.07
CA ALA A 89 0.44 -11.53 18.80
C ALA A 89 0.87 -12.44 17.64
N ASP A 90 0.19 -12.31 16.50
CA ASP A 90 0.58 -13.00 15.27
C ASP A 90 1.88 -12.40 14.69
N PHE A 91 2.14 -11.12 15.00
CA PHE A 91 3.36 -10.43 14.60
C PHE A 91 3.69 -9.23 15.49
N VAL A 92 4.98 -9.06 15.79
CA VAL A 92 5.54 -7.88 16.47
C VAL A 92 6.39 -7.09 15.47
N PRO A 93 5.97 -5.88 15.05
CA PRO A 93 6.75 -4.99 14.18
C PRO A 93 8.09 -4.55 14.79
N PRO A 94 8.99 -3.95 13.98
CA PRO A 94 10.24 -3.37 14.44
C PRO A 94 10.11 -2.47 15.69
N PRO A 95 11.14 -2.37 16.54
CA PRO A 95 11.18 -1.39 17.64
C PRO A 95 10.94 0.06 17.18
N PRO A 96 10.29 0.92 17.99
CA PRO A 96 9.97 2.31 17.62
C PRO A 96 11.17 3.15 17.15
N ASP A 97 12.32 2.98 17.79
CA ASP A 97 13.58 3.68 17.49
C ASP A 97 14.14 3.34 16.10
N ARG A 98 13.68 2.26 15.47
CA ARG A 98 14.07 1.86 14.11
C ARG A 98 13.09 2.33 13.03
N VAL A 99 11.91 2.82 13.41
CA VAL A 99 10.83 3.09 12.46
C VAL A 99 11.19 4.20 11.47
N HIS A 100 11.81 5.28 11.95
CA HIS A 100 12.14 6.42 11.10
C HIS A 100 13.09 6.03 9.95
N ASP A 101 14.22 5.40 10.27
CA ASP A 101 15.21 4.93 9.28
C ASP A 101 14.57 3.96 8.26
N LEU A 102 13.69 3.06 8.72
CA LEU A 102 12.98 2.13 7.85
C LEU A 102 12.00 2.84 6.90
N LEU A 103 11.39 3.95 7.34
CA LEU A 103 10.56 4.78 6.48
C LEU A 103 11.39 5.55 5.46
N GLU A 104 12.58 6.04 5.83
CA GLU A 104 13.50 6.68 4.87
C GLU A 104 13.91 5.70 3.75
N ASP A 105 14.29 4.49 4.12
CA ASP A 105 14.61 3.41 3.17
C ASP A 105 13.42 3.11 2.24
N LEU A 106 12.21 3.02 2.81
CA LEU A 106 10.99 2.79 2.03
C LEU A 106 10.68 3.95 1.08
N CYS A 107 10.85 5.19 1.53
CA CYS A 107 10.64 6.39 0.72
C CYS A 107 11.63 6.46 -0.46
N ALA A 108 12.89 6.09 -0.24
CA ALA A 108 13.88 5.94 -1.30
C ALA A 108 13.45 4.88 -2.33
N TYR A 109 12.98 3.72 -1.85
CA TYR A 109 12.49 2.64 -2.72
C TYR A 109 11.24 3.03 -3.54
N ILE A 110 10.29 3.75 -2.94
CA ILE A 110 9.09 4.26 -3.62
C ILE A 110 9.46 5.31 -4.69
N SER A 111 10.49 6.11 -4.42
CA SER A 111 10.97 7.14 -5.34
C SER A 111 11.66 6.58 -6.57
N GLY A 112 12.27 5.39 -6.45
CA GLY A 112 12.98 4.70 -7.52
C GLY A 112 12.10 3.92 -8.50
N ASP A 113 12.74 3.13 -9.36
CA ASP A 113 12.08 2.38 -10.43
C ASP A 113 12.65 0.97 -10.68
N GLU A 114 13.31 0.41 -9.66
CA GLU A 114 14.06 -0.85 -9.69
C GLU A 114 13.22 -2.06 -10.13
N HIS A 115 11.92 -2.04 -9.84
CA HIS A 115 10.99 -3.13 -10.12
C HIS A 115 9.83 -2.68 -11.02
N PRO A 116 9.18 -3.62 -11.74
CA PRO A 116 7.92 -3.36 -12.40
C PRO A 116 6.91 -2.77 -11.40
N ALA A 117 6.11 -1.80 -11.84
CA ALA A 117 5.25 -1.00 -10.98
C ALA A 117 4.34 -1.82 -10.04
N LEU A 118 3.79 -2.95 -10.51
CA LEU A 118 2.99 -3.84 -9.66
C LEU A 118 3.80 -4.55 -8.58
N VAL A 119 5.02 -4.96 -8.91
CA VAL A 119 5.95 -5.58 -7.96
C VAL A 119 6.40 -4.54 -6.94
N GLN A 120 6.73 -3.33 -7.41
CA GLN A 120 7.08 -2.20 -6.55
C GLN A 120 5.96 -1.87 -5.57
N ALA A 121 4.72 -1.73 -6.06
CA ALA A 121 3.55 -1.46 -5.22
C ALA A 121 3.30 -2.57 -4.19
N ALA A 122 3.42 -3.85 -4.59
CA ALA A 122 3.26 -4.97 -3.68
C ALA A 122 4.33 -4.99 -2.58
N ILE A 123 5.60 -4.81 -2.94
CA ILE A 123 6.72 -4.76 -1.99
C ILE A 123 6.58 -3.57 -1.05
N ALA A 124 6.36 -2.37 -1.58
CA ALA A 124 6.24 -1.16 -0.76
C ALA A 124 5.08 -1.27 0.23
N HIS A 125 3.93 -1.79 -0.21
CA HIS A 125 2.80 -2.03 0.67
C HIS A 125 3.12 -3.05 1.78
N ALA A 126 3.67 -4.21 1.42
CA ALA A 126 4.02 -5.25 2.38
C ALA A 126 5.07 -4.78 3.39
N GLN A 127 6.07 -4.02 2.92
CA GLN A 127 7.11 -3.43 3.75
C GLN A 127 6.52 -2.38 4.70
N PHE A 128 5.64 -1.50 4.22
CA PHE A 128 4.96 -0.51 5.05
C PHE A 128 4.13 -1.17 6.17
N GLU A 129 3.34 -2.19 5.84
CA GLU A 129 2.54 -2.96 6.82
C GLU A 129 3.42 -3.75 7.81
N THR A 130 4.66 -4.06 7.42
CA THR A 130 5.65 -4.75 8.26
C THR A 130 6.38 -3.77 9.21
N ILE A 131 6.72 -2.57 8.74
CA ILE A 131 7.26 -1.48 9.57
C ILE A 131 6.21 -1.06 10.61
N HIS A 132 4.95 -0.96 10.17
CA HIS A 132 3.79 -0.63 11.00
C HIS A 132 4.03 0.65 11.83
N PRO A 133 4.26 1.81 11.18
CA PRO A 133 4.82 2.99 11.83
C PRO A 133 3.88 3.73 12.78
N PHE A 134 2.57 3.48 12.73
CA PHE A 134 1.56 4.27 13.44
C PHE A 134 0.80 3.44 14.47
N VAL A 135 0.17 4.13 15.44
CA VAL A 135 -0.72 3.50 16.45
C VAL A 135 -1.98 2.90 15.79
N ASP A 136 -2.55 3.61 14.83
CA ASP A 136 -3.66 3.18 13.98
C ASP A 136 -3.44 3.77 12.58
N GLY A 137 -4.22 3.37 11.59
CA GLY A 137 -4.19 3.97 10.25
C GLY A 137 -3.23 3.28 9.28
N ASN A 138 -2.40 2.34 9.73
CA ASN A 138 -1.40 1.63 8.91
C ASN A 138 -2.02 1.04 7.65
N GLY A 139 -3.05 0.19 7.79
CA GLY A 139 -3.75 -0.40 6.64
C GLY A 139 -4.24 0.62 5.60
N ARG A 140 -4.75 1.77 6.07
CA ARG A 140 -5.32 2.82 5.21
C ARG A 140 -4.20 3.56 4.46
N THR A 141 -3.14 3.96 5.17
CA THR A 141 -1.97 4.59 4.55
C THR A 141 -1.26 3.65 3.58
N GLY A 142 -1.04 2.38 3.97
CA GLY A 142 -0.40 1.38 3.13
C GLY A 142 -1.14 1.17 1.81
N ARG A 143 -2.47 1.18 1.82
CA ARG A 143 -3.27 1.11 0.60
C ARG A 143 -3.22 2.40 -0.23
N ALA A 144 -3.16 3.58 0.40
CA ALA A 144 -2.94 4.84 -0.33
C ALA A 144 -1.58 4.84 -1.06
N LEU A 145 -0.53 4.27 -0.45
CA LEU A 145 0.78 4.13 -1.09
C LEU A 145 0.76 3.24 -2.35
N ILE A 146 -0.10 2.21 -2.39
CA ILE A 146 -0.31 1.42 -3.62
C ILE A 146 -0.76 2.35 -4.75
N HIS A 147 -1.74 3.21 -4.50
CA HIS A 147 -2.27 4.14 -5.50
C HIS A 147 -1.26 5.18 -5.95
N LEU A 148 -0.49 5.73 -5.00
CA LEU A 148 0.63 6.63 -5.30
C LEU A 148 1.59 5.98 -6.30
N ILE A 149 2.03 4.74 -6.03
CA ILE A 149 2.97 4.02 -6.90
C ILE A 149 2.34 3.71 -8.26
N LEU A 150 1.10 3.24 -8.29
CA LEU A 150 0.41 2.93 -9.56
C LEU A 150 0.26 4.16 -10.45
N LYS A 151 -0.08 5.34 -9.89
CA LYS A 151 -0.15 6.59 -10.65
C LYS A 151 1.24 7.05 -11.07
N ARG A 152 2.18 7.15 -10.13
CA ARG A 152 3.57 7.60 -10.35
C ARG A 152 4.27 6.81 -11.44
N ARG A 153 4.00 5.50 -11.51
CA ARG A 153 4.61 4.59 -12.48
C ARG A 153 3.79 4.43 -13.77
N GLY A 154 2.73 5.22 -13.95
CA GLY A 154 1.94 5.28 -15.17
C GLY A 154 0.97 4.11 -15.40
N LEU A 155 0.75 3.23 -14.42
CA LEU A 155 -0.20 2.12 -14.54
C LEU A 155 -1.66 2.57 -14.42
N ALA A 156 -1.94 3.50 -13.51
CA ALA A 156 -3.28 4.01 -13.25
C ALA A 156 -3.30 5.55 -13.21
N PRO A 157 -2.91 6.23 -14.31
CA PRO A 157 -2.72 7.69 -14.29
C PRO A 157 -4.03 8.49 -14.20
N ARG A 158 -5.17 7.87 -14.53
CA ARG A 158 -6.47 8.53 -14.69
C ARG A 158 -7.61 7.86 -13.93
N VAL A 159 -7.33 6.74 -13.27
CA VAL A 159 -8.35 5.90 -12.66
C VAL A 159 -7.86 5.39 -11.31
N VAL A 160 -8.78 5.26 -10.36
CA VAL A 160 -8.51 4.70 -9.04
C VAL A 160 -9.08 3.28 -9.01
N PRO A 161 -8.26 2.23 -9.16
CA PRO A 161 -8.75 0.87 -9.08
C PRO A 161 -9.31 0.56 -7.69
N PRO A 162 -10.27 -0.36 -7.53
CA PRO A 162 -10.90 -0.63 -6.25
C PRO A 162 -10.03 -1.55 -5.37
N ILE A 163 -8.77 -1.19 -5.12
CA ILE A 163 -7.78 -2.00 -4.39
C ILE A 163 -8.32 -2.43 -3.04
N SER A 164 -8.78 -1.47 -2.23
CA SER A 164 -9.32 -1.75 -0.89
C SER A 164 -10.52 -2.71 -0.92
N LEU A 165 -11.37 -2.63 -1.95
CA LEU A 165 -12.53 -3.52 -2.08
C LEU A 165 -12.11 -4.96 -2.40
N VAL A 166 -11.14 -5.14 -3.30
CA VAL A 166 -10.64 -6.47 -3.67
C VAL A 166 -9.86 -7.12 -2.54
N LEU A 167 -9.07 -6.34 -1.80
CA LEU A 167 -8.39 -6.84 -0.61
C LEU A 167 -9.40 -7.22 0.49
N ALA A 168 -10.44 -6.41 0.69
CA ALA A 168 -11.50 -6.71 1.67
C ALA A 168 -12.29 -7.97 1.31
N SER A 169 -12.55 -8.25 0.02
CA SER A 169 -13.25 -9.47 -0.39
C SER A 169 -12.40 -10.75 -0.26
N HIS A 170 -11.10 -10.61 0.00
CA HIS A 170 -10.16 -11.72 0.19
C HIS A 170 -9.28 -11.49 1.43
N ALA A 171 -9.88 -11.02 2.53
CA ALA A 171 -9.16 -10.56 3.72
C ALA A 171 -8.18 -11.61 4.27
N ASP A 172 -8.60 -12.87 4.42
CA ASP A 172 -7.76 -13.93 4.97
C ASP A 172 -6.54 -14.22 4.08
N ALA A 173 -6.75 -14.25 2.77
CA ALA A 173 -5.67 -14.44 1.79
C ALA A 173 -4.71 -13.25 1.80
N TYR A 174 -5.22 -12.02 1.96
CA TYR A 174 -4.42 -10.81 2.09
C TYR A 174 -3.57 -10.82 3.37
N VAL A 175 -4.15 -11.15 4.53
CA VAL A 175 -3.41 -11.25 5.79
C VAL A 175 -2.38 -12.37 5.72
N SER A 176 -2.74 -13.54 5.19
CA SER A 176 -1.81 -14.66 4.99
C SER A 176 -0.62 -14.28 4.10
N ALA A 177 -0.88 -13.45 3.08
CA ALA A 177 0.17 -12.95 2.19
C ALA A 177 1.15 -12.02 2.91
N LEU A 178 0.66 -11.12 3.76
CA LEU A 178 1.51 -10.26 4.59
C LEU A 178 2.35 -11.10 5.56
N THR A 179 1.79 -12.16 6.14
CA THR A 179 2.54 -13.08 6.99
C THR A 179 3.62 -13.82 6.21
N ALA A 180 3.32 -14.30 5.00
CA ALA A 180 4.30 -14.98 4.14
C ALA A 180 5.46 -14.05 3.71
N TYR A 181 5.21 -12.75 3.59
CA TYR A 181 6.24 -11.75 3.31
C TYR A 181 7.24 -11.58 4.48
N ARG A 182 6.79 -11.79 5.72
CA ARG A 182 7.60 -11.67 6.95
C ARG A 182 8.42 -12.93 7.20
N TYR A 183 9.32 -13.26 6.27
CA TYR A 183 10.25 -14.38 6.41
C TYR A 183 11.62 -13.90 6.94
N GLU A 184 12.39 -14.77 7.55
CA GLU A 184 13.81 -14.52 7.86
C GLU A 184 14.70 -15.21 6.82
N GLY A 185 15.63 -14.46 6.20
CA GLY A 185 16.56 -15.01 5.21
C GLY A 185 17.04 -13.99 4.18
N ALA A 186 17.73 -14.48 3.15
CA ALA A 186 18.29 -13.64 2.10
C ALA A 186 17.20 -13.02 1.21
N ALA A 187 17.35 -11.72 0.96
CA ALA A 187 16.55 -10.87 0.07
C ALA A 187 16.15 -11.47 -1.28
N ASP A 188 17.10 -12.16 -1.90
CA ASP A 188 17.01 -12.73 -3.24
C ASP A 188 16.60 -14.21 -3.23
N SER A 189 16.35 -14.77 -2.04
CA SER A 189 15.95 -16.15 -1.87
C SER A 189 14.61 -16.43 -2.55
N ARG A 190 14.41 -17.69 -2.93
CA ARG A 190 13.13 -18.18 -3.44
C ARG A 190 11.98 -17.89 -2.47
N ARG A 191 12.23 -17.98 -1.17
CA ARG A 191 11.24 -17.70 -0.12
C ARG A 191 10.80 -16.23 -0.14
N ALA A 192 11.72 -15.30 -0.35
CA ALA A 192 11.42 -13.88 -0.53
C ALA A 192 10.47 -13.64 -1.71
N GLN A 193 10.76 -14.30 -2.84
CA GLN A 193 9.97 -14.20 -4.07
C GLN A 193 8.57 -14.80 -3.87
N GLU A 194 8.49 -15.96 -3.21
CA GLU A 194 7.22 -16.63 -2.89
C GLU A 194 6.35 -15.80 -1.95
N GLY A 195 6.94 -15.08 -0.99
CA GLY A 195 6.21 -14.19 -0.07
C GLY A 195 5.53 -12.99 -0.74
N ILE A 196 6.12 -12.44 -1.80
CA ILE A 196 5.56 -11.28 -2.54
C ILE A 196 4.44 -11.71 -3.51
N GLY A 197 4.52 -12.94 -4.03
CA GLY A 197 3.64 -13.47 -5.06
C GLY A 197 2.13 -13.26 -4.79
N PRO A 198 1.59 -13.62 -3.61
CA PRO A 198 0.17 -13.48 -3.31
C PRO A 198 -0.33 -12.03 -3.29
N ILE A 199 0.42 -11.09 -2.70
CA ILE A 199 0.05 -9.66 -2.66
C ILE A 199 -0.01 -9.12 -4.09
N ARG A 200 1.02 -9.41 -4.89
CA ARG A 200 1.08 -9.03 -6.31
C ARG A 200 -0.11 -9.59 -7.11
N ARG A 201 -0.49 -10.85 -6.89
CA ARG A 201 -1.68 -11.46 -7.53
C ARG A 201 -2.97 -10.75 -7.14
N GLY A 202 -3.11 -10.34 -5.88
CA GLY A 202 -4.23 -9.52 -5.41
C GLY A 202 -4.35 -8.19 -6.17
N LEU A 203 -3.23 -7.49 -6.36
CA LEU A 203 -3.20 -6.23 -7.13
C LEU A 203 -3.54 -6.44 -8.61
N ILE A 204 -3.01 -7.49 -9.23
CA ILE A 204 -3.36 -7.86 -10.62
C ILE A 204 -4.86 -8.12 -10.74
N SER A 205 -5.43 -8.92 -9.83
CA SER A 205 -6.87 -9.21 -9.80
C SER A 205 -7.69 -7.92 -9.72
N ALA A 206 -7.30 -6.98 -8.87
CA ALA A 206 -7.97 -5.70 -8.70
C ALA A 206 -7.94 -4.85 -9.97
N LEU A 207 -6.78 -4.75 -10.63
CA LEU A 207 -6.64 -4.00 -11.87
C LEU A 207 -7.40 -4.64 -13.03
N THR A 208 -7.21 -5.93 -13.27
CA THR A 208 -7.87 -6.64 -14.38
C THR A 208 -9.38 -6.70 -14.18
N GLY A 209 -9.85 -6.92 -12.95
CA GLY A 209 -11.28 -6.90 -12.64
C GLY A 209 -11.91 -5.54 -12.93
N PHE A 210 -11.20 -4.46 -12.58
CA PHE A 210 -11.62 -3.10 -12.83
C PHE A 210 -11.62 -2.74 -14.32
N GLU A 211 -10.57 -3.08 -15.07
CA GLU A 211 -10.51 -2.87 -16.52
C GLU A 211 -11.68 -3.57 -17.23
N ARG A 212 -11.97 -4.82 -16.85
CA ARG A 212 -13.13 -5.56 -17.39
C ARG A 212 -14.45 -4.89 -17.06
N ALA A 213 -14.60 -4.35 -15.86
CA ALA A 213 -15.82 -3.63 -15.47
C ALA A 213 -15.97 -2.31 -16.24
N LEU A 214 -14.89 -1.54 -16.38
CA LEU A 214 -14.88 -0.31 -17.18
C LEU A 214 -15.24 -0.59 -18.64
N ALA A 215 -14.65 -1.61 -19.25
CA ALA A 215 -14.94 -1.98 -20.63
C ALA A 215 -16.42 -2.35 -20.85
N ARG A 216 -17.04 -3.03 -19.86
CA ARG A 216 -18.47 -3.41 -19.93
C ARG A 216 -19.42 -2.22 -19.77
N HIS A 217 -19.17 -1.34 -18.81
CA HIS A 217 -20.12 -0.28 -18.45
C HIS A 217 -19.85 1.07 -19.13
N HIS A 218 -18.62 1.30 -19.58
CA HIS A 218 -18.17 2.55 -20.17
C HIS A 218 -17.26 2.32 -21.40
N PRO A 219 -17.78 1.74 -22.50
CA PRO A 219 -16.98 1.33 -23.67
C PRO A 219 -16.27 2.49 -24.40
N ARG A 220 -16.67 3.74 -24.14
CA ARG A 220 -16.02 4.94 -24.69
C ARG A 220 -14.81 5.40 -23.88
N VAL A 221 -14.65 4.93 -22.64
CA VAL A 221 -13.47 5.20 -21.81
C VAL A 221 -12.35 4.29 -22.30
N ARG A 222 -11.38 4.86 -23.03
CA ARG A 222 -10.13 4.15 -23.34
C ARG A 222 -9.34 4.03 -22.05
N SER A 223 -9.22 2.82 -21.49
CA SER A 223 -8.15 2.55 -20.54
C SER A 223 -6.83 2.64 -21.30
N PRO A 224 -5.71 3.04 -20.67
CA PRO A 224 -4.42 2.58 -21.16
C PRO A 224 -4.56 1.07 -21.31
N THR A 225 -4.32 0.54 -22.52
CA THR A 225 -4.34 -0.91 -22.65
C THR A 225 -3.32 -1.44 -21.65
N ALA A 226 -3.65 -2.49 -20.89
CA ALA A 226 -2.70 -3.18 -20.02
C ALA A 226 -1.35 -3.39 -20.73
N HIS A 227 -1.37 -3.51 -22.06
CA HIS A 227 -0.22 -3.61 -22.94
C HIS A 227 0.80 -2.45 -22.92
N GLU A 228 0.40 -1.19 -22.76
CA GLU A 228 1.34 -0.04 -22.71
C GLU A 228 1.90 0.19 -21.30
N ALA A 229 1.11 -0.18 -20.30
CA ALA A 229 1.45 -0.09 -18.87
C ALA A 229 2.41 -1.21 -18.42
N PHE A 230 2.51 -2.29 -19.21
CA PHE A 230 3.22 -3.52 -18.87
C PHE A 230 4.55 -3.69 -19.62
N VAL A 231 5.13 -2.59 -20.12
CA VAL A 231 6.45 -2.59 -20.76
C VAL A 231 7.52 -2.13 -19.76
N PRO A 232 8.12 -3.05 -19.00
CA PRO A 232 9.29 -2.77 -18.18
C PRO A 232 10.48 -2.39 -19.08
N ARG A 233 11.25 -1.36 -18.71
CA ARG A 233 12.53 -1.05 -19.40
C ARG A 233 13.59 -2.13 -19.16
N ARG A 234 13.51 -2.89 -18.06
CA ARG A 234 14.29 -4.11 -17.77
C ARG A 234 13.47 -5.02 -16.85
N LEU A 235 13.47 -6.32 -17.13
CA LEU A 235 12.94 -7.33 -16.21
C LEU A 235 14.07 -8.07 -15.50
N PRO A 236 13.89 -8.49 -14.25
CA PRO A 236 14.67 -9.57 -13.68
C PRO A 236 14.49 -10.83 -14.56
N PRO A 237 15.51 -11.69 -14.72
CA PRO A 237 15.47 -12.85 -15.61
C PRO A 237 14.26 -13.78 -15.42
N TRP A 238 13.70 -13.84 -14.20
CA TRP A 238 12.58 -14.72 -13.85
C TRP A 238 11.19 -14.13 -14.16
N ALA A 239 11.06 -12.82 -14.40
CA ALA A 239 9.77 -12.16 -14.61
C ALA A 239 9.30 -12.21 -16.08
N ALA A 240 10.19 -12.55 -17.02
CA ALA A 240 9.89 -12.54 -18.45
C ALA A 240 8.80 -13.54 -18.85
N ASP A 241 8.76 -14.73 -18.25
CA ASP A 241 7.79 -15.78 -18.58
C ASP A 241 6.40 -15.58 -17.93
N GLU A 242 6.36 -14.80 -16.84
CA GLU A 242 5.11 -14.47 -16.15
C GLU A 242 4.46 -13.23 -16.78
N VAL A 243 5.28 -12.27 -17.21
CA VAL A 243 4.83 -11.11 -18.00
C VAL A 243 4.24 -11.55 -19.35
N ARG A 244 4.84 -12.53 -20.04
CA ARG A 244 4.26 -13.09 -21.27
C ARG A 244 2.93 -13.81 -21.07
N ARG A 245 2.67 -14.36 -19.87
CA ARG A 245 1.38 -15.00 -19.52
C ARG A 245 0.26 -13.99 -19.31
N VAL A 246 0.59 -12.80 -18.83
CA VAL A 246 -0.38 -11.71 -18.61
C VAL A 246 -0.56 -10.85 -19.88
N CYS A 247 0.48 -10.69 -20.70
CA CYS A 247 0.45 -9.95 -21.97
C CYS A 247 1.33 -10.64 -23.04
N PRO A 248 0.77 -11.50 -23.92
CA PRO A 248 1.51 -12.31 -24.90
C PRO A 248 2.36 -11.54 -25.93
N ARG A 249 2.15 -10.22 -26.04
CA ARG A 249 2.80 -9.32 -27.01
C ARG A 249 3.96 -8.48 -26.43
N CYS A 250 4.23 -8.55 -25.12
CA CYS A 250 5.33 -7.80 -24.49
C CYS A 250 6.71 -8.39 -24.84
N ARG A 251 7.65 -7.58 -25.34
CA ARG A 251 9.08 -7.92 -25.51
C ARG A 251 9.88 -7.26 -24.38
N ALA A 252 10.65 -8.02 -23.60
CA ALA A 252 11.44 -7.49 -22.49
C ALA A 252 12.88 -8.04 -22.51
N GLU A 253 13.85 -7.17 -22.23
CA GLU A 253 15.27 -7.50 -22.05
C GLU A 253 15.58 -7.75 -20.55
N THR A 254 16.43 -8.73 -20.27
CA THR A 254 16.80 -9.15 -18.90
C THR A 254 18.05 -8.40 -18.42
N GLY A 255 18.07 -7.95 -17.16
CA GLY A 255 19.22 -7.26 -16.56
C GLY A 255 19.64 -7.84 -15.20
N LYS A 256 20.92 -7.72 -14.84
CA LYS A 256 21.48 -8.12 -13.52
C LYS A 256 21.59 -6.90 -12.60
N GLY A 257 21.11 -6.97 -11.36
CA GLY A 257 21.33 -5.95 -10.32
C GLY A 257 20.71 -6.31 -8.97
N GLN A 258 21.55 -6.61 -7.98
CA GLN A 258 21.27 -6.90 -6.56
C GLN A 258 21.14 -5.56 -5.79
N GLY A 259 20.40 -5.39 -4.69
CA GLY A 259 20.05 -6.29 -3.60
C GLY A 259 20.43 -5.62 -2.26
N ARG A 260 19.68 -4.60 -1.82
CA ARG A 260 19.79 -4.00 -0.48
C ARG A 260 18.45 -3.41 -0.07
N LEU A 261 17.57 -4.23 0.53
CA LEU A 261 16.37 -3.71 1.21
C LEU A 261 15.88 -4.64 2.34
N TRP A 262 16.69 -5.58 2.82
CA TRP A 262 16.17 -6.68 3.65
C TRP A 262 16.95 -6.85 4.95
N GLN A 263 16.22 -6.62 6.05
CA GLN A 263 16.43 -7.13 7.40
C GLN A 263 17.64 -6.61 8.19
N ARG A 264 17.37 -5.65 9.07
CA ARG A 264 18.10 -5.47 10.34
C ARG A 264 17.13 -5.29 11.50
N THR A 265 16.23 -6.24 11.75
CA THR A 265 15.49 -6.30 13.02
C THR A 265 15.02 -7.73 13.31
N SER A 266 15.89 -8.55 13.91
CA SER A 266 15.38 -9.61 14.79
C SER A 266 15.09 -8.97 16.15
N PRO A 267 13.90 -9.11 16.72
CA PRO A 267 13.73 -8.97 18.17
C PRO A 267 14.52 -10.12 18.82
N ARG A 268 15.31 -9.83 19.85
CA ARG A 268 15.86 -10.91 20.68
C ARG A 268 14.67 -11.71 21.25
N PRO A 269 14.71 -13.05 21.24
CA PRO A 269 13.71 -13.82 21.97
C PRO A 269 13.75 -13.40 23.44
N CYS A 270 12.57 -13.15 24.02
CA CYS A 270 12.46 -13.02 25.47
C CYS A 270 12.99 -14.33 26.07
N GLY A 271 14.12 -14.23 26.76
CA GLY A 271 14.65 -15.33 27.56
C GLY A 271 13.72 -15.66 28.72
N PRO A 272 13.92 -16.83 29.36
CA PRO A 272 13.07 -17.30 30.46
C PRO A 272 13.03 -16.32 31.64
#